data_AF-A0A1I5NUW6-F1
#
_entry.id   AF-A0A1I5NUW6-F1
#
_cell.length_a   1.000
_cell.length_b   1.000
_cell.length_c   1.000
_cell.angle_alpha   90.00
_cell.angle_beta   90.00
_cell.angle_gamma   90.00
#
_symmetry.space_group_name_H-M   'P 1'
#
loop_
_entity.id
_entity.type
_entity.pdbx_description
1 polymer ?
#
loop_
_entity_poly.entity_id
_entity_poly.type
_entity_poly.pdbx_seq_one_letter_code
_entity_poly.pdbx_strand_id
1 'polypeptide(L)'
;MTDNEIPQKETRRIERFIKGIAILGILTLIVSIWFAFQLDVETEVTETADGSFIVEGPEADLLGVMRSDSSNRSLEVRGLPKPEAFSDYPEVRYALCAARNDPDTVWEEPSGTMRANLQSEGFDELCAVYPDL
;
A
#
# COMPACT_ATOMS: atom_id res chain seq x y z
N MET A 1 -56.35 12.81 -30.02
CA MET A 1 -55.64 12.35 -28.82
C MET A 1 -55.19 10.93 -29.14
N THR A 2 -54.03 10.80 -29.78
CA THR A 2 -53.50 9.50 -30.22
C THR A 2 -52.89 8.81 -29.02
N ASP A 3 -53.52 7.72 -28.58
CA ASP A 3 -52.98 6.81 -27.59
C ASP A 3 -51.69 6.20 -28.14
N ASN A 4 -50.56 6.72 -27.68
CA ASN A 4 -49.24 6.12 -27.90
C ASN A 4 -49.10 4.92 -26.97
N GLU A 5 -49.88 3.85 -27.21
CA GLU A 5 -49.66 2.58 -26.55
C GLU A 5 -48.39 1.95 -27.12
N ILE A 6 -47.29 2.05 -26.38
CA ILE A 6 -46.05 1.33 -26.69
C ILE A 6 -46.41 -0.17 -26.71
N PRO A 7 -46.19 -0.87 -27.83
CA PRO A 7 -46.59 -2.27 -27.95
C PRO A 7 -45.88 -3.10 -26.88
N GLN A 8 -46.63 -3.91 -26.11
CA GLN A 8 -46.14 -4.74 -25.00
C GLN A 8 -44.84 -5.53 -25.28
N LYS A 9 -44.60 -5.89 -26.56
CA LYS A 9 -43.40 -6.58 -27.03
C LYS A 9 -42.13 -5.71 -26.93
N GLU A 10 -42.27 -4.41 -27.15
CA GLU A 10 -41.21 -3.41 -27.10
C GLU A 10 -40.82 -3.10 -25.65
N THR A 11 -41.81 -3.00 -24.75
CA THR A 11 -41.57 -2.86 -23.29
C THR A 11 -40.76 -4.02 -22.72
N ARG A 12 -41.09 -5.28 -23.09
CA ARG A 12 -40.32 -6.47 -22.65
C ARG A 12 -38.92 -6.55 -23.24
N ARG A 13 -38.65 -5.85 -24.35
CA ARG A 13 -37.32 -5.78 -24.97
C ARG A 13 -36.45 -4.75 -24.25
N ILE A 14 -37.02 -3.60 -23.94
CA ILE A 14 -36.39 -2.53 -23.16
C ILE A 14 -36.04 -3.03 -21.75
N GLU A 15 -36.96 -3.72 -21.08
CA GLU A 15 -36.72 -4.25 -19.73
C GLU A 15 -35.57 -5.28 -19.69
N ARG A 16 -35.49 -6.16 -20.70
CA ARG A 16 -34.37 -7.11 -20.84
C ARG A 16 -33.05 -6.41 -21.13
N PHE A 17 -33.08 -5.34 -21.92
CA PHE A 17 -31.88 -4.55 -22.23
C PHE A 17 -31.34 -3.83 -20.98
N ILE A 18 -32.22 -3.18 -20.21
CA ILE A 18 -31.85 -2.52 -18.94
C ILE A 18 -31.30 -3.54 -17.94
N LYS A 19 -31.95 -4.70 -17.78
CA LYS A 19 -31.44 -5.78 -16.92
C LYS A 19 -30.06 -6.28 -17.39
N GLY A 20 -29.86 -6.40 -18.70
CA GLY A 20 -28.57 -6.78 -19.26
C GLY A 20 -27.45 -5.80 -18.91
N ILE A 21 -27.70 -4.49 -19.04
CA ILE A 21 -26.74 -3.44 -18.65
C ILE A 21 -26.46 -3.49 -17.15
N ALA A 22 -27.49 -3.62 -16.31
CA ALA A 22 -27.32 -3.69 -14.87
C ALA A 22 -26.48 -4.90 -14.44
N ILE A 23 -26.73 -6.07 -15.02
CA ILE A 23 -25.95 -7.28 -14.76
C ILE A 23 -24.50 -7.10 -15.21
N LEU A 24 -24.27 -6.56 -16.40
CA LEU A 24 -22.92 -6.31 -16.90
C LEU A 24 -22.16 -5.32 -16.01
N GLY A 25 -22.83 -4.26 -15.53
CA GLY A 25 -22.24 -3.29 -14.60
C GLY A 25 -21.84 -3.94 -13.28
N ILE A 26 -22.73 -4.77 -12.71
CA ILE A 26 -22.43 -5.52 -11.48
C ILE A 26 -21.26 -6.48 -11.69
N LEU A 27 -21.24 -7.24 -12.79
CA LEU A 27 -20.14 -8.15 -13.09
C LEU A 27 -18.82 -7.42 -13.24
N THR A 28 -18.82 -6.28 -13.93
CA THR A 28 -17.60 -5.47 -14.10
C THR A 28 -17.10 -4.97 -12.74
N LEU A 29 -17.99 -4.51 -11.87
CA LEU A 29 -17.64 -4.05 -10.53
C LEU A 29 -17.08 -5.19 -9.66
N ILE A 30 -17.69 -6.38 -9.71
CA ILE A 30 -17.17 -7.57 -9.01
C ILE A 30 -15.78 -7.92 -9.52
N VAL A 31 -15.57 -7.93 -10.84
CA VAL A 31 -14.25 -8.24 -11.44
C VAL A 31 -13.21 -7.20 -11.04
N SER A 32 -13.55 -5.91 -11.04
CA SER A 32 -12.63 -4.85 -10.60
C SER A 32 -12.24 -4.96 -9.13
N ILE A 33 -13.22 -5.24 -8.25
CA ILE A 33 -12.96 -5.47 -6.82
C ILE A 33 -12.07 -6.70 -6.64
N TRP A 34 -12.38 -7.79 -7.35
CA TRP A 34 -11.57 -9.01 -7.29
C TRP A 34 -10.14 -8.78 -7.77
N PHE A 35 -9.94 -8.02 -8.84
CA PHE A 35 -8.61 -7.63 -9.31
C PHE A 35 -7.86 -6.75 -8.30
N ALA A 36 -8.54 -5.82 -7.63
CA ALA A 36 -7.93 -4.97 -6.62
C ALA A 36 -7.37 -5.78 -5.44
N PHE A 37 -8.04 -6.87 -5.04
CA PHE A 37 -7.56 -7.77 -3.99
C PHE A 37 -6.42 -8.71 -4.43
N GLN A 38 -6.16 -8.85 -5.73
CA GLN A 38 -5.06 -9.67 -6.26
C GLN A 38 -3.76 -8.87 -6.45
N LEU A 39 -3.82 -7.54 -6.35
CA LEU A 39 -2.64 -6.68 -6.43
C LEU A 39 -1.97 -6.65 -5.06
N ASP A 40 -1.04 -7.58 -4.83
CA ASP A 40 -0.07 -7.43 -3.75
C ASP A 40 0.98 -6.42 -4.23
N VAL A 41 0.87 -5.18 -3.77
CA VAL A 41 1.94 -4.20 -3.98
C VAL A 41 3.02 -4.55 -2.98
N GLU A 42 4.05 -5.25 -3.46
CA GLU A 42 5.18 -5.65 -2.63
C GLU A 42 5.98 -4.42 -2.18
N THR A 43 6.63 -4.56 -1.03
CA THR A 43 7.63 -3.58 -0.59
C THR A 43 8.91 -3.81 -1.38
N GLU A 44 9.38 -2.79 -2.09
CA GLU A 44 10.63 -2.84 -2.84
C GLU A 44 11.78 -2.28 -2.00
N VAL A 45 12.95 -2.93 -2.06
CA VAL A 45 14.17 -2.49 -1.39
C VAL A 45 15.24 -2.29 -2.45
N THR A 46 15.73 -1.06 -2.59
CA THR A 46 16.75 -0.67 -3.55
C THR A 46 17.99 -0.14 -2.83
N GLU A 47 19.16 -0.67 -3.16
CA GLU A 47 20.45 -0.07 -2.78
C GLU A 47 20.88 0.93 -3.86
N THR A 48 21.19 2.16 -3.45
CA THR A 48 21.63 3.22 -4.34
C THR A 48 23.13 3.13 -4.61
N ALA A 49 23.62 3.86 -5.62
CA ALA A 49 25.04 3.84 -6.01
C ALA A 49 25.98 4.39 -4.91
N ASP A 50 25.47 5.24 -4.02
CA ASP A 50 26.14 5.77 -2.84
C ASP A 50 26.09 4.82 -1.63
N GLY A 51 25.42 3.67 -1.75
CA GLY A 51 25.29 2.66 -0.69
C GLY A 51 24.21 2.96 0.33
N SER A 52 23.30 3.88 0.02
CA SER A 52 22.09 4.17 0.80
C SER A 52 20.97 3.20 0.43
N PHE A 53 20.00 3.03 1.32
CA PHE A 53 18.85 2.16 1.10
C PHE A 53 17.58 2.96 0.93
N ILE A 54 16.80 2.59 -0.09
CA ILE A 54 15.45 3.11 -0.31
C ILE A 54 14.48 1.94 -0.19
N VAL A 55 13.50 2.08 0.69
CA VAL A 55 12.43 1.11 0.91
C VAL A 55 11.11 1.75 0.52
N GLU A 56 10.46 1.19 -0.50
CA GLU A 56 9.19 1.69 -1.01
C GLU A 56 8.10 0.66 -0.70
N GLY A 57 7.28 0.98 0.30
CA GLY A 57 6.08 0.22 0.62
C GLY A 57 4.87 0.68 -0.20
N PRO A 58 3.75 -0.05 -0.12
CA PRO A 58 2.44 0.42 -0.54
C PRO A 58 2.17 1.87 -0.12
N GLU A 59 1.51 2.64 -0.98
CA GLU A 59 1.11 4.02 -0.69
C GLU A 59 2.31 4.96 -0.43
N ALA A 60 3.48 4.67 -1.02
CA ALA A 60 4.71 5.49 -0.91
C ALA A 60 4.49 6.99 -1.19
N ASP A 61 3.68 7.31 -2.21
CA ASP A 61 3.40 8.70 -2.59
C ASP A 61 2.44 9.43 -1.63
N LEU A 62 1.83 8.72 -0.68
CA LEU A 62 0.72 9.23 0.14
C LEU A 62 1.05 9.39 1.62
N LEU A 63 2.06 8.68 2.14
CA LEU A 63 2.25 8.49 3.59
C LEU A 63 3.57 9.03 4.15
N GLY A 64 4.14 10.00 3.43
CA GLY A 64 5.34 10.71 3.87
C GLY A 64 6.62 9.88 3.71
N VAL A 65 7.72 10.42 4.23
CA VAL A 65 9.06 9.83 4.11
C VAL A 65 9.76 9.81 5.46
N MET A 66 10.40 8.70 5.79
CA MET A 66 11.31 8.58 6.92
C MET A 66 12.74 8.55 6.36
N ARG A 67 13.63 9.40 6.88
CA ARG A 67 15.07 9.37 6.56
C ARG A 67 15.90 9.27 7.82
N SER A 68 16.93 8.43 7.79
CA SER A 68 17.86 8.30 8.90
C SER A 68 19.27 8.00 8.42
N ASP A 69 20.23 8.64 9.05
CA ASP A 69 21.67 8.42 8.87
C ASP A 69 22.30 7.76 10.11
N SER A 70 21.46 7.16 10.96
CA SER A 70 21.85 6.60 12.27
C SER A 70 22.67 5.32 12.19
N SER A 71 22.60 4.65 11.04
CA SER A 71 23.49 3.55 10.70
C SER A 71 24.60 4.08 9.78
N ASN A 72 25.72 3.37 9.62
CA ASN A 72 26.80 3.76 8.68
C ASN A 72 26.35 3.95 7.20
N ARG A 73 25.05 3.84 6.92
CA ARG A 73 24.37 4.04 5.64
C ARG A 73 23.07 4.81 5.87
N SER A 74 22.73 5.67 4.91
CA SER A 74 21.45 6.37 4.90
C SER A 74 20.33 5.40 4.57
N LEU A 75 19.19 5.55 5.23
CA LEU A 75 17.98 4.79 5.01
C LEU A 75 16.83 5.76 4.72
N GLU A 76 16.14 5.54 3.62
CA GLU A 76 14.90 6.20 3.28
C GLU A 76 13.76 5.17 3.20
N VAL A 77 12.68 5.40 3.93
CA VAL A 77 11.48 4.55 3.92
C VAL A 77 10.29 5.38 3.50
N ARG A 78 9.49 4.86 2.57
CA ARG A 78 8.29 5.49 2.03
C ARG A 78 7.12 4.51 2.13
N GLY A 79 5.94 5.03 2.45
CA GLY A 79 4.70 4.23 2.44
C GLY A 79 4.55 3.31 3.65
N LEU A 80 3.88 2.17 3.44
CA LEU A 80 3.55 1.16 4.45
C LEU A 80 4.26 -0.16 4.18
N PRO A 81 5.57 -0.23 4.43
CA PRO A 81 6.27 -1.48 4.22
C PRO A 81 5.75 -2.55 5.18
N LYS A 82 5.80 -3.80 4.72
CA LYS A 82 5.47 -4.97 5.54
C LYS A 82 6.73 -5.49 6.25
N PRO A 83 6.65 -5.99 7.50
CA PRO A 83 7.82 -6.51 8.22
C PRO A 83 8.58 -7.61 7.47
N GLU A 84 7.85 -8.46 6.75
CA GLU A 84 8.42 -9.60 6.04
C GLU A 84 9.44 -9.17 4.98
N ALA A 85 9.22 -8.00 4.36
CA ALA A 85 10.09 -7.46 3.32
C ALA A 85 11.52 -7.16 3.81
N PHE A 86 11.73 -7.01 5.11
CA PHE A 86 13.05 -6.76 5.70
C PHE A 86 13.77 -8.04 6.11
N SER A 87 13.11 -9.19 6.05
CA SER A 87 13.70 -10.46 6.52
C SER A 87 14.91 -10.88 5.68
N ASP A 88 14.87 -10.59 4.38
CA ASP A 88 15.93 -10.93 3.43
C ASP A 88 17.06 -9.88 3.35
N TYR A 89 16.91 -8.74 4.04
CA TYR A 89 17.84 -7.60 3.99
C TYR A 89 18.32 -7.23 5.41
N PRO A 90 19.26 -7.99 5.99
CA PRO A 90 19.64 -7.85 7.40
C PRO A 90 20.23 -6.47 7.74
N GLU A 91 20.96 -5.85 6.82
CA GLU A 91 21.49 -4.49 6.97
C GLU A 91 20.39 -3.42 6.92
N VAL A 92 19.39 -3.56 6.04
CA VAL A 92 18.24 -2.65 5.97
C VAL A 92 17.37 -2.81 7.22
N ARG A 93 17.16 -4.05 7.67
CA ARG A 93 16.46 -4.35 8.92
C ARG A 93 17.12 -3.68 10.12
N TYR A 94 18.44 -3.80 10.23
CA TYR A 94 19.19 -3.15 11.31
C TYR A 94 19.03 -1.62 11.26
N ALA A 95 19.23 -1.01 10.08
CA ALA A 95 19.09 0.43 9.90
C ALA A 95 17.67 0.91 10.25
N LEU A 96 16.63 0.17 9.84
CA LEU A 96 15.24 0.49 10.18
C LEU A 96 15.02 0.44 11.69
N CYS A 97 15.45 -0.65 12.34
CA CYS A 97 15.24 -0.85 13.76
C CYS A 97 15.95 0.21 14.61
N ALA A 98 17.16 0.63 14.20
CA ALA A 98 17.87 1.73 14.84
C ALA A 98 17.13 3.06 14.62
N ALA A 99 16.73 3.33 13.38
CA ALA A 99 16.13 4.60 13.00
C ALA A 99 14.71 4.81 13.55
N ARG A 100 13.92 3.75 13.75
CA ARG A 100 12.52 3.84 14.18
C ARG A 100 12.34 4.59 15.51
N ASN A 101 13.29 4.43 16.42
CA ASN A 101 13.27 5.03 17.76
C ASN A 101 14.32 6.13 17.94
N ASP A 102 15.09 6.42 16.89
CA ASP A 102 16.12 7.45 16.94
C ASP A 102 15.48 8.85 16.91
N PRO A 103 15.78 9.73 17.90
CA PRO A 103 15.34 11.12 17.88
C PRO A 103 15.85 11.94 16.68
N ASP A 104 16.95 11.53 16.06
CA ASP A 104 17.55 12.20 14.90
C ASP A 104 16.92 11.76 13.57
N THR A 105 16.02 10.78 13.58
CA THR A 105 15.27 10.37 12.39
C THR A 105 14.36 11.49 11.90
N VAL A 106 14.54 11.85 10.63
CA VAL A 106 13.75 12.87 9.96
C VAL A 106 12.49 12.25 9.38
N TRP A 107 11.37 12.92 9.60
CA TRP A 107 10.07 12.49 9.12
C TRP A 107 9.42 13.62 8.32
N GLU A 108 9.07 13.34 7.08
CA GLU A 108 8.35 14.23 6.19
C GLU A 108 6.86 13.92 6.23
N GLU A 109 6.04 14.94 6.50
CA GLU A 109 4.59 14.77 6.60
C GLU A 109 3.94 14.51 5.23
N PRO A 110 2.84 13.74 5.16
CA PRO A 110 2.05 13.19 6.27
C PRO A 110 2.52 11.81 6.74
N SER A 111 3.34 11.74 7.79
CA SER A 111 4.01 10.50 8.23
C SER A 111 3.33 9.81 9.40
N GLY A 112 2.22 10.36 9.93
CA GLY A 112 1.54 9.82 11.11
C GLY A 112 1.18 8.33 10.99
N THR A 113 0.61 7.92 9.86
CA THR A 113 0.24 6.52 9.60
C THR A 113 1.46 5.63 9.43
N MET A 114 2.48 6.11 8.71
CA MET A 114 3.73 5.37 8.54
C MET A 114 4.47 5.16 9.87
N ARG A 115 4.56 6.20 10.72
CA ARG A 115 5.10 6.09 12.08
C ARG A 115 4.36 5.03 12.88
N ALA A 116 3.02 5.06 12.87
CA ALA A 116 2.21 4.07 13.58
C ALA A 116 2.43 2.65 13.05
N ASN A 117 2.54 2.47 11.73
CA ASN A 117 2.84 1.18 11.11
C ASN A 117 4.20 0.65 11.54
N LEU A 118 5.24 1.50 11.48
CA LEU A 118 6.58 1.12 11.89
C LEU A 118 6.64 0.81 13.40
N GLN A 119 5.78 1.40 14.23
CA GLN A 119 5.66 1.11 15.67
C GLN A 119 4.66 -0.03 16.00
N SER A 120 4.27 -0.84 15.01
CA SER A 120 3.36 -1.96 15.23
C SER A 120 4.07 -3.20 15.81
N GLU A 121 3.28 -4.11 16.39
CA GLU A 121 3.76 -5.38 16.98
C GLU A 121 4.61 -6.20 15.99
N GLY A 122 4.23 -6.23 14.70
CA GLY A 122 5.01 -6.96 13.68
C GLY A 122 6.43 -6.40 13.48
N PHE A 123 6.60 -5.08 13.61
CA PHE A 123 7.93 -4.47 13.59
C PHE A 123 8.66 -4.60 14.93
N ASP A 124 7.93 -4.69 16.05
CA ASP A 124 8.53 -5.00 17.35
C ASP A 124 9.14 -6.40 17.35
N GLU A 125 8.43 -7.39 16.82
CA GLU A 125 8.93 -8.75 16.65
C GLU A 125 10.14 -8.80 15.70
N LEU A 126 10.06 -8.07 14.57
CA LEU A 126 11.15 -7.96 13.61
C LEU A 126 12.44 -7.39 14.25
N CYS A 127 12.29 -6.38 15.12
CA CYS A 127 13.40 -5.68 15.76
C CYS A 127 13.85 -6.31 17.09
N ALA A 128 13.11 -7.26 17.67
CA ALA A 128 13.45 -7.91 18.94
C ALA A 128 14.82 -8.63 18.93
N VAL A 129 15.33 -8.94 17.74
CA VAL A 129 16.68 -9.48 17.51
C VAL A 129 17.81 -8.47 17.80
N TYR A 130 17.50 -7.19 17.97
CA TYR A 130 18.43 -6.11 18.30
C TYR A 130 18.02 -5.43 19.63
N PRO A 131 18.14 -6.12 20.77
CA PRO A 131 17.64 -5.63 22.07
C PRO A 131 18.40 -4.43 22.63
N ASP A 132 19.57 -4.11 22.06
CA ASP A 132 20.45 -3.02 22.49
C ASP A 132 20.27 -1.72 21.69
N LEU A 133 19.30 -1.69 20.76
CA LEU A 133 18.89 -0.50 20.00
C LEU A 133 17.77 0.28 20.70
#